data_AF-A0A836Q690-F1
#
_entry.id   AF-A0A836Q690-F1
#
_cell.length_a   1.000
_cell.length_b   1.000
_cell.length_c   1.000
_cell.angle_alpha   90.00
_cell.angle_beta   90.00
_cell.angle_gamma   90.00
#
_symmetry.space_group_name_H-M   'P 1'
#
loop_
_entity.id
_entity.type
_entity.pdbx_description
1 polymer ?
#
loop_
_entity_poly.entity_id
_entity_poly.type
_entity_poly.pdbx_seq_one_letter_code
_entity_poly.pdbx_strand_id
1 'polypeptide(L)' 'MSRHFFIAGAQRSGSTYLHAILTEHPEVELNQPWWPEPKFFLKPDAPSRIDEYLKTYFSRDGVTLRGEKSVCYIE' A
#
# COMPACT_ATOMS: atom_id res chain seq x y z
N MET A 1 14.59 2.04 -9.65
CA MET A 1 13.84 1.14 -8.75
C MET A 1 13.12 1.99 -7.73
N SER A 2 11.81 1.84 -7.61
CA SER A 2 10.99 2.53 -6.60
C SER A 2 11.21 1.93 -5.22
N ARG A 3 11.15 2.74 -4.17
CA ARG A 3 11.21 2.29 -2.77
C ARG A 3 9.81 1.95 -2.27
N HIS A 4 9.72 1.04 -1.31
CA HIS A 4 8.45 0.59 -0.73
C HIS A 4 8.30 1.02 0.73
N PHE A 5 7.08 1.35 1.15
CA PHE A 5 6.74 1.65 2.54
C PHE A 5 5.33 1.15 2.89
N PHE A 6 5.03 1.08 4.19
CA PHE A 6 3.74 0.62 4.70
C PHE A 6 3.15 1.62 5.69
N ILE A 7 1.86 1.94 5.53
CA ILE A 7 1.01 2.52 6.56
C ILE A 7 0.35 1.34 7.28
N ALA A 8 1.08 0.79 8.24
CA ALA A 8 0.77 -0.49 8.87
C ALA A 8 -0.32 -0.41 9.97
N GLY A 9 -0.76 0.81 10.33
CA GLY A 9 -1.74 1.05 11.38
C GLY A 9 -1.50 2.37 12.13
N ALA A 10 -2.16 2.60 13.26
CA ALA A 10 -3.21 1.75 13.86
C ALA A 10 -4.62 2.13 13.38
N GLN A 11 -5.59 1.25 13.60
CA GLN A 11 -7.01 1.56 13.39
C GLN A 11 -7.41 2.88 14.07
N ARG A 12 -8.28 3.66 13.42
CA ARG A 12 -8.78 4.97 13.89
C ARG A 12 -7.70 6.04 14.13
N SER A 13 -6.49 5.87 13.58
CA SER A 13 -5.38 6.83 13.69
C SER A 13 -5.24 7.77 12.48
N GLY A 14 -6.31 7.96 11.70
CA GLY A 14 -6.28 8.83 10.53
C GLY A 14 -5.52 8.26 9.31
N SER A 15 -5.30 6.95 9.24
CA SER A 15 -4.58 6.31 8.12
C SER A 15 -5.22 6.55 6.76
N THR A 16 -6.55 6.66 6.70
CA THR A 16 -7.28 7.03 5.47
C THR A 16 -7.01 8.47 5.03
N TYR A 17 -6.89 9.41 5.98
CA TYR A 17 -6.56 10.80 5.67
C TYR A 17 -5.11 10.93 5.16
N LEU A 18 -4.17 10.25 5.83
CA LEU A 18 -2.78 10.17 5.37
C LEU A 18 -2.68 9.55 3.96
N HIS A 19 -3.47 8.51 3.69
CA HIS A 19 -3.53 7.88 2.37
C HIS A 19 -4.02 8.86 1.30
N ALA A 20 -5.06 9.65 1.58
CA ALA A 20 -5.58 10.65 0.67
C ALA A 20 -4.53 11.71 0.32
N ILE A 21 -3.87 12.31 1.33
CA ILE A 21 -2.83 13.33 1.10
C ILE A 21 -1.66 12.78 0.28
N LEU A 22 -1.15 11.60 0.62
CA LEU A 22 0.01 11.02 -0.07
C LEU A 22 -0.30 10.66 -1.52
N THR A 23 -1.55 10.33 -1.84
CA THR A 23 -2.00 10.04 -3.22
C THR A 23 -1.90 11.28 -4.12
N GLU A 24 -1.92 12.50 -3.56
CA GLU A 24 -1.78 13.74 -4.33
C GLU A 24 -0.33 14.03 -4.76
N HIS A 25 0.67 13.37 -4.16
CA HIS A 25 2.07 13.63 -4.46
C HIS A 25 2.51 12.95 -5.78
N PRO A 26 3.10 13.67 -6.75
CA PRO A 26 3.43 13.11 -8.06
C PRO A 26 4.46 11.97 -8.01
N GLU A 27 5.32 11.94 -7.00
CA GLU A 27 6.34 10.88 -6.86
C GLU A 27 5.95 9.74 -5.92
N VAL A 28 4.76 9.79 -5.32
CA VAL A 28 4.23 8.76 -4.43
C VAL A 28 3.06 8.08 -5.09
N GLU A 29 3.03 6.77 -5.03
CA GLU A 29 1.88 5.96 -5.42
C GLU A 29 1.44 5.15 -4.20
N LEU A 30 0.16 5.25 -3.84
CA LEU A 30 -0.44 4.37 -2.85
C LEU A 30 -1.29 3.29 -3.52
N ASN A 31 -1.46 2.17 -2.82
CA ASN A 31 -2.28 1.05 -3.27
C ASN A 31 -3.70 1.49 -3.66
N GLN A 32 -4.14 1.08 -4.86
CA GLN A 32 -5.50 1.26 -5.36
C GLN A 32 -6.05 -0.07 -5.91
N PRO A 33 -7.30 -0.45 -5.59
CA PRO A 33 -8.21 0.21 -4.66
C PRO A 33 -7.70 0.14 -3.21
N TRP A 34 -7.97 1.17 -2.42
CA TRP A 34 -7.60 1.20 -1.00
C TRP A 34 -8.60 0.44 -0.09
N TRP A 35 -9.82 0.21 -0.57
CA TRP A 35 -10.88 -0.57 0.09
C TRP A 35 -11.46 -1.65 -0.84
N PRO A 36 -11.66 -2.89 -0.38
CA PRO A 36 -11.22 -3.43 0.91
C PRO A 36 -9.69 -3.40 1.06
N GLU A 37 -9.18 -3.33 2.29
CA GLU A 37 -7.73 -3.28 2.51
C GLU A 37 -7.04 -4.55 1.98
N PRO A 38 -5.86 -4.44 1.33
CA PRO A 38 -5.18 -5.56 0.69
C PRO A 38 -4.92 -6.74 1.63
N LYS A 39 -4.39 -6.44 2.83
CA LYS A 39 -3.97 -7.41 3.85
C LYS A 39 -3.11 -8.53 3.25
N PHE A 40 -2.34 -8.20 2.20
CA PHE A 40 -1.67 -9.17 1.36
C PHE A 40 -0.67 -9.98 2.16
N PHE A 41 0.14 -9.30 2.97
CA PHE A 41 1.19 -9.90 3.79
C PHE A 41 0.70 -10.68 5.01
N LEU A 42 -0.61 -10.69 5.30
CA LEU A 42 -1.19 -11.59 6.30
C LEU A 42 -1.45 -13.01 5.75
N LYS A 43 -1.34 -13.20 4.43
CA LYS A 43 -1.57 -14.51 3.80
C LYS A 43 -0.27 -15.33 3.77
N PRO A 44 -0.29 -16.63 4.11
CA PRO A 44 0.91 -17.48 4.11
C PRO A 44 1.62 -17.58 2.75
N ASP A 45 0.89 -17.44 1.66
CA ASP A 45 1.38 -17.53 0.28
C ASP A 45 1.83 -16.17 -0.30
N ALA A 46 1.83 -15.10 0.50
CA ALA A 46 2.22 -13.77 0.03
C ALA A 46 3.61 -13.72 -0.65
N PRO A 47 4.67 -14.38 -0.13
CA PRO A 47 6.00 -14.30 -0.73
C PRO A 47 6.08 -14.86 -2.17
N SER A 48 5.24 -15.83 -2.52
CA SER A 48 5.23 -16.41 -3.88
C SER A 48 4.39 -15.61 -4.88
N ARG A 49 3.69 -14.56 -4.42
CA ARG A 49 2.71 -13.79 -5.20
C ARG A 49 3.05 -12.30 -5.29
N ILE A 50 4.29 -11.91 -5.04
CA ILE A 50 4.71 -10.50 -5.03
C ILE A 50 4.44 -9.80 -6.37
N ASP A 51 4.66 -10.49 -7.49
CA ASP A 51 4.39 -9.91 -8.81
C ASP A 51 2.90 -9.63 -9.04
N GLU A 52 2.03 -10.49 -8.50
CA GLU A 52 0.59 -10.28 -8.53
C GLU A 52 0.23 -9.06 -7.69
N TYR A 53 0.73 -8.99 -6.44
CA TYR A 53 0.54 -7.84 -5.56
C TYR A 53 0.94 -6.51 -6.22
N LEU A 54 2.12 -6.46 -6.84
CA LEU A 54 2.60 -5.27 -7.51
C LEU A 54 1.67 -4.85 -8.66
N LYS A 55 1.25 -5.80 -9.49
CA LYS A 55 0.36 -5.55 -10.65
C LYS A 55 -1.06 -5.18 -10.22
N THR A 56 -1.55 -5.72 -9.12
CA THR A 56 -2.90 -5.48 -8.63
C THR A 56 -3.06 -4.09 -8.05
N TYR A 57 -2.06 -3.61 -7.29
CA TYR A 57 -2.21 -2.40 -6.47
C TYR A 57 -1.44 -1.18 -6.97
N PHE A 58 -0.49 -1.37 -7.90
CA PHE A 58 0.36 -0.30 -8.43
C PHE A 58 0.37 -0.35 -9.95
N SER A 59 0.04 0.77 -10.58
CA SER A 59 -0.08 0.89 -12.05
C SER A 59 0.80 1.99 -12.62
N ARG A 60 1.35 2.88 -11.77
CA ARG A 60 2.15 4.02 -12.18
C ARG A 60 3.62 3.62 -12.29
N ASP A 61 4.21 3.97 -13.42
CA ASP A 61 5.64 3.86 -13.64
C ASP A 61 6.37 5.14 -13.21
N GLY A 62 7.66 4.99 -12.92
CA GLY A 62 8.55 6.14 -12.64
C GLY A 62 8.37 6.82 -11.28
N VAL A 63 7.49 6.30 -10.41
CA VAL A 63 7.32 6.83 -9.05
C VAL A 63 8.52 6.50 -8.16
N THR A 64 8.85 7.40 -7.24
CA THR A 64 9.97 7.22 -6.30
C THR A 64 9.57 6.30 -5.15
N LEU A 65 8.32 6.40 -4.69
CA LEU A 65 7.80 5.67 -3.53
C LEU A 65 6.48 4.98 -3.83
N ARG A 66 6.37 3.72 -3.42
CA ARG A 66 5.14 2.91 -3.45
C ARG A 66 4.73 2.55 -2.02
N GLY A 67 3.53 2.93 -1.62
CA GLY A 67 3.02 2.69 -0.28
C GLY A 67 1.78 1.81 -0.27
N GLU A 68 1.68 0.94 0.74
CA GLU A 68 0.44 0.20 1.01
C GLU A 68 -0.14 0.62 2.36
N LYS A 69 -1.46 0.84 2.40
CA LYS A 69 -2.22 1.06 3.63
C LYS A 69 -3.00 -0.20 4.00
N SER A 70 -2.60 -0.84 5.10
CA SER A 70 -3.32 -1.93 5.75
C SER A 70 -3.18 -1.74 7.26
N VAL A 71 -4.27 -1.44 7.97
CA VAL A 71 -4.20 -1.05 9.40
C VAL A 71 -4.04 -2.24 10.35
N CYS A 72 -4.19 -3.46 9.83
CA CYS A 72 -4.09 -4.72 10.58
C CYS A 72 -2.68 -5.32 10.59
N TYR A 73 -1.64 -4.63 10.10
CA TYR A 73 -0.28 -5.17 10.07
C TYR A 73 0.46 -5.08 11.41
N ILE A 74 0.00 -4.20 12.31
CA ILE A 74 0.59 -4.04 13.65
C ILE A 74 -0.36 -4.47 14.79
N GLU A 75 -1.51 -5.04 14.45
CA GLU A 75 -2.49 -5.58 15.41
C GLU A 75 -2.14 -7.03 15.80
#